data_AF-A0A949V4Y3-F1
#
_entry.id   AF-A0A949V4Y3-F1
#
_cell.length_a   1.000
_cell.length_b   1.000
_cell.length_c   1.000
_cell.angle_alpha   90.00
_cell.angle_beta   90.00
_cell.angle_gamma   90.00
#
_symmetry.space_group_name_H-M   'P 1'
#
loop_
_entity.id
_entity.type
_entity.pdbx_description
1 polymer ?
#
loop_
_entity_poly.entity_id
_entity_poly.type
_entity_poly.pdbx_seq_one_letter_code
_entity_poly.pdbx_strand_id
1 'polypeptide(L)'
;MDTFMAHHQGMSIVALANVLLDGPVLRWGMANAHIQAVSSLLHERVPREIPVLDNLPAERLAQTPRQRTPGFLREITPGTQAVEATHMLSNGRYSVILRANGAGYSRWDQTGITRWRDDALRDAYGSFFYLQWSGETQPYTITQHPAPHPGAHY
;
A
#
# COMPACT_ATOMS: atom_id res chain seq x y z
N MET A 1 19.91 -6.48 -16.68
CA MET A 1 19.19 -7.69 -16.22
C MET A 1 18.32 -7.29 -15.05
N ASP A 2 17.02 -7.18 -15.33
CA ASP A 2 16.00 -6.46 -14.54
C ASP A 2 15.40 -7.29 -13.40
N THR A 3 16.20 -7.68 -12.42
CA THR A 3 15.71 -8.42 -11.24
C THR A 3 15.14 -7.51 -10.15
N PHE A 4 15.45 -6.21 -10.17
CA PHE A 4 15.06 -5.28 -9.10
C PHE A 4 13.53 -5.05 -9.04
N MET A 5 12.86 -4.93 -10.20
CA MET A 5 11.41 -4.71 -10.24
C MET A 5 10.61 -5.98 -9.94
N ALA A 6 11.04 -7.13 -10.47
CA ALA A 6 10.43 -8.42 -10.16
C ALA A 6 10.56 -8.76 -8.67
N HIS A 7 11.68 -8.36 -8.05
CA HIS A 7 11.90 -8.54 -6.62
C HIS A 7 10.92 -7.71 -5.78
N HIS A 8 10.78 -6.40 -6.03
CA HIS A 8 9.85 -5.56 -5.26
C HIS A 8 8.39 -5.96 -5.43
N GLN A 9 7.98 -6.30 -6.66
CA GLN A 9 6.63 -6.79 -6.93
C GLN A 9 6.39 -8.16 -6.26
N GLY A 10 7.37 -9.06 -6.32
CA GLY A 10 7.34 -10.34 -5.63
C GLY A 10 7.23 -10.19 -4.10
N MET A 11 8.00 -9.28 -3.51
CA MET A 11 7.97 -8.99 -2.08
C MET A 11 6.60 -8.46 -1.63
N SER A 12 5.96 -7.57 -2.41
CA SER A 12 4.62 -7.05 -2.12
C SER A 12 3.54 -8.14 -2.17
N ILE A 13 3.59 -9.02 -3.19
CA ILE A 13 2.64 -10.15 -3.32
C ILE A 13 2.83 -11.13 -2.16
N VAL A 14 4.07 -11.44 -1.79
CA VAL A 14 4.39 -12.32 -0.65
C VAL A 14 3.90 -11.73 0.67
N ALA A 15 4.07 -10.42 0.88
CA ALA A 15 3.55 -9.74 2.07
C ALA A 15 2.01 -9.82 2.14
N LEU A 16 1.33 -9.56 1.03
CA LEU A 16 -0.13 -9.64 0.96
C LEU A 16 -0.65 -11.06 1.20
N ALA A 17 -0.03 -12.06 0.57
CA ALA A 17 -0.37 -13.46 0.77
C ALA A 17 -0.14 -13.91 2.22
N ASN A 18 0.93 -13.41 2.87
CA ASN A 18 1.17 -13.66 4.29
C ASN A 18 0.06 -13.11 5.19
N VAL A 19 -0.51 -11.95 4.87
CA VAL A 19 -1.62 -11.38 5.66
C VAL A 19 -2.94 -12.10 5.37
N LEU A 20 -3.26 -12.36 4.10
CA LEU A 20 -4.58 -12.87 3.71
C LEU A 20 -4.78 -14.38 3.91
N LEU A 21 -3.69 -15.16 3.98
CA LEU A 21 -3.73 -16.64 4.02
C LEU A 21 -3.13 -17.22 5.33
N ASP A 22 -3.11 -16.41 6.39
CA ASP A 22 -2.55 -16.73 7.71
C ASP A 22 -1.04 -17.06 7.73
N GLY A 23 -0.27 -16.43 6.85
CA GLY A 23 1.19 -16.52 6.83
C GLY A 23 1.79 -17.74 6.12
N PRO A 24 1.34 -18.16 4.92
CA PRO A 24 1.84 -19.36 4.24
C PRO A 24 3.35 -19.34 4.00
N VAL A 25 3.92 -18.19 3.61
CA VAL A 25 5.36 -18.10 3.32
C VAL A 25 6.17 -18.16 4.60
N LEU A 26 5.67 -17.55 5.69
CA LEU A 26 6.27 -17.71 7.01
C LEU A 26 6.23 -19.19 7.44
N ARG A 27 5.08 -19.87 7.32
CA ARG A 27 4.94 -21.30 7.65
C ARG A 27 5.88 -22.19 6.84
N TRP A 28 6.05 -21.92 5.54
CA TRP A 28 7.01 -22.66 4.70
C TRP A 28 8.45 -22.43 5.12
N GLY A 29 8.85 -21.18 5.37
CA GLY A 29 10.19 -20.87 5.86
C GLY A 29 10.45 -21.55 7.21
N MET A 30 9.45 -21.51 8.09
CA MET A 30 9.45 -22.11 9.42
C MET A 30 9.31 -23.63 9.42
N ALA A 31 9.04 -24.27 8.28
CA ALA A 31 9.12 -25.73 8.15
C ALA A 31 10.58 -26.21 7.97
N ASN A 32 11.51 -25.32 7.62
CA ASN A 32 12.93 -25.64 7.51
C ASN A 32 13.64 -25.49 8.88
N ALA A 33 14.19 -26.59 9.39
CA ALA A 33 14.87 -26.62 10.70
C ALA A 33 16.02 -25.61 10.83
N HIS A 34 16.77 -25.34 9.76
CA HIS A 34 17.87 -24.37 9.80
C HIS A 34 17.38 -22.93 9.95
N ILE A 35 16.27 -22.58 9.29
CA ILE A 35 15.66 -21.25 9.37
C ILE A 35 15.02 -21.06 10.75
N GLN A 36 14.33 -22.10 11.26
CA GLN A 36 13.76 -22.09 12.60
C GLN A 36 14.80 -21.86 13.68
N ALA A 37 15.94 -22.55 13.58
CA ALA A 37 17.03 -22.44 14.54
C ALA A 37 17.59 -21.02 14.67
N VAL A 38 17.48 -20.21 13.61
CA VAL A 38 17.93 -18.80 13.60
C VAL A 38 16.79 -17.79 13.71
N SER A 39 15.54 -18.24 13.87
CA SER A 39 14.36 -17.36 13.89
C SER A 39 14.43 -16.28 14.97
N SER A 40 15.03 -16.57 16.13
CA SER A 40 15.22 -15.58 17.20
C SER A 40 16.17 -14.44 16.81
N LEU A 41 17.04 -14.62 15.83
CA LEU A 41 17.91 -13.56 15.29
C LEU A 41 17.18 -12.64 14.32
N LEU A 42 16.05 -13.09 13.75
CA LEU A 42 15.21 -12.31 12.83
C LEU A 42 14.25 -11.38 13.58
N HIS A 43 14.01 -11.62 14.86
CA HIS A 43 13.21 -10.74 15.68
C HIS A 43 14.02 -9.51 16.08
N GLU A 44 13.43 -8.33 15.94
CA GLU A 44 14.04 -7.10 16.41
C GLU A 44 14.22 -7.15 17.94
N ARG A 45 15.41 -6.75 18.42
CA ARG A 45 15.69 -6.73 19.86
C ARG A 45 14.78 -5.71 20.53
N VAL A 46 14.08 -6.13 21.58
CA VAL A 46 13.40 -5.21 22.50
C VAL A 46 14.44 -4.18 23.00
N PRO A 47 14.19 -2.87 22.88
CA PRO A 47 15.12 -1.84 23.33
C PRO A 47 15.48 -2.06 24.81
N ARG A 48 16.78 -2.27 25.10
CA ARG A 48 17.26 -2.59 26.45
C ARG A 48 17.56 -1.36 27.30
N GLU A 49 17.74 -0.22 26.66
CA GLU A 49 17.93 1.07 27.31
C GLU A 49 16.64 1.86 27.18
N ILE A 50 15.87 1.94 28.26
CA ILE A 50 14.91 3.04 28.43
C ILE A 50 15.77 4.20 28.95
N PRO A 51 16.04 5.25 28.17
CA PRO A 51 16.86 6.35 28.66
C PRO A 51 16.10 7.02 29.81
N VAL A 52 16.65 6.96 31.02
CA VAL A 52 16.23 7.90 32.08
C VAL A 52 16.77 9.26 31.63
N LEU A 53 15.88 10.16 31.22
CA LEU A 53 16.25 11.50 30.76
C LEU A 53 16.72 12.35 31.97
N ASP A 54 18.00 12.26 32.32
CA ASP A 54 18.63 13.22 33.22
C ASP A 54 19.03 14.47 32.42
N ASN A 55 18.44 15.60 32.81
CA ASN A 55 18.61 16.95 32.28
C ASN A 55 17.80 17.28 31.02
N LEU A 56 16.51 17.59 31.22
CA LEU A 56 15.78 18.50 30.34
C LEU A 56 16.41 19.90 30.46
N PRO A 57 16.94 20.49 29.37
CA PRO A 57 17.22 21.92 29.34
C PRO A 57 15.92 22.67 29.64
N ALA A 58 15.99 23.71 30.48
CA ALA A 58 14.88 24.64 30.69
C ALA A 58 14.31 25.06 29.34
N GLU A 59 13.11 24.57 29.07
CA GLU A 59 12.23 24.85 27.95
C GLU A 59 12.92 25.40 26.68
N ARG A 60 13.55 24.50 25.91
CA ARG A 60 12.94 24.35 24.58
C ARG A 60 11.62 23.69 24.87
N LEU A 61 10.58 24.51 25.11
CA LEU A 61 9.19 24.08 25.03
C LEU A 61 9.19 23.05 23.92
N ALA A 62 8.81 21.83 24.28
CA ALA A 62 8.87 20.66 23.42
C ALA A 62 8.71 21.13 21.98
N GLN A 63 9.58 20.69 21.06
CA GLN A 63 9.10 20.65 19.68
C GLN A 63 7.89 19.72 19.78
N THR A 64 6.72 20.31 20.04
CA THR A 64 5.45 19.69 20.40
C THR A 64 5.32 18.66 19.33
N PRO A 65 5.50 17.35 19.61
CA PRO A 65 6.01 16.36 18.67
C PRO A 65 5.34 16.63 17.37
N ARG A 66 6.01 17.36 16.41
CA ARG A 66 5.32 18.29 15.47
C ARG A 66 4.06 17.59 15.17
N GLN A 67 2.93 18.02 15.78
CA GLN A 67 1.68 17.28 15.59
C GLN A 67 1.71 17.15 14.08
N ARG A 68 1.79 15.93 13.57
CA ARG A 68 1.44 15.74 12.18
C ARG A 68 0.00 16.17 12.29
N THR A 69 -0.27 17.47 12.11
CA THR A 69 -1.59 18.04 11.97
C THR A 69 -2.16 17.06 11.00
N PRO A 70 -3.10 16.18 11.42
CA PRO A 70 -3.38 14.94 10.71
C PRO A 70 -3.41 15.29 9.24
N GLY A 71 -2.35 14.91 8.51
CA GLY A 71 -1.91 15.68 7.34
C GLY A 71 -3.10 15.81 6.43
N PHE A 72 -3.70 17.01 6.31
CA PHE A 72 -5.11 17.21 5.93
C PHE A 72 -5.77 15.90 5.51
N LEU A 73 -6.30 15.14 6.49
CA LEU A 73 -6.99 13.89 6.18
C LEU A 73 -8.25 14.30 5.43
N ARG A 74 -8.13 14.31 4.11
CA ARG A 74 -9.25 14.55 3.21
C ARG A 74 -9.88 13.19 2.97
N GLU A 75 -11.05 13.00 3.56
CA GLU A 75 -11.93 11.93 3.14
C GLU A 75 -12.37 12.23 1.69
N ILE A 76 -12.19 11.25 0.82
CA ILE A 76 -12.55 11.35 -0.59
C ILE A 76 -13.50 10.21 -0.87
N THR A 77 -14.76 10.54 -1.13
CA THR A 77 -15.73 9.59 -1.66
C THR A 77 -15.61 9.57 -3.19
N PRO A 78 -15.18 8.45 -3.81
CA PRO A 78 -15.10 8.33 -5.25
C PRO A 78 -16.47 8.53 -5.94
N GLY A 79 -16.47 9.10 -7.15
CA GLY A 79 -17.68 9.33 -7.96
C GLY A 79 -18.48 10.58 -7.58
N THR A 80 -18.04 11.34 -6.57
CA THR A 80 -18.70 12.61 -6.18
C THR A 80 -18.28 13.80 -7.04
N GLN A 81 -17.17 13.68 -7.77
CA GLN A 81 -16.63 14.74 -8.64
C GLN A 81 -16.51 14.22 -10.08
N ALA A 82 -16.73 15.08 -11.07
CA ALA A 82 -16.56 14.70 -12.48
C ALA A 82 -15.11 14.35 -12.84
N VAL A 83 -14.14 14.89 -12.09
CA VAL A 83 -12.73 14.53 -12.16
C VAL A 83 -12.32 14.03 -10.80
N GLU A 84 -11.86 12.79 -10.76
CA GLU A 84 -11.45 12.13 -9.52
C GLU A 84 -10.23 12.81 -8.90
N ALA A 85 -10.25 12.86 -7.56
CA ALA A 85 -9.09 13.28 -6.81
C ALA A 85 -7.90 12.39 -7.18
N THR A 86 -6.83 13.01 -7.65
CA THR A 86 -5.66 12.33 -8.20
C THR A 86 -4.46 12.53 -7.29
N HIS A 87 -3.75 11.44 -7.00
CA HIS A 87 -2.50 11.43 -6.28
C HIS A 87 -1.37 10.96 -7.20
N MET A 88 -0.20 11.58 -7.08
CA MET A 88 0.99 11.21 -7.83
C MET A 88 2.10 10.80 -6.88
N LEU A 89 2.60 9.58 -7.03
CA LEU A 89 3.76 9.07 -6.32
C LEU A 89 4.92 8.98 -7.31
N SER A 90 6.10 9.48 -6.94
CA SER A 90 7.27 9.45 -7.82
C SER A 90 8.57 9.41 -7.05
N ASN A 91 9.59 8.77 -7.63
CA ASN A 91 10.97 8.82 -7.16
C ASN A 91 11.90 9.52 -8.18
N GLY A 92 11.33 10.23 -9.16
CA GLY A 92 12.04 10.93 -10.23
C GLY A 92 12.11 10.14 -11.54
N ARG A 93 12.19 8.81 -11.49
CA ARG A 93 12.22 7.94 -12.69
C ARG A 93 10.96 7.12 -12.84
N TYR A 94 10.49 6.51 -11.76
CA TYR A 94 9.21 5.84 -11.72
C TYR A 94 8.15 6.77 -11.16
N SER A 95 7.00 6.84 -11.81
CA SER A 95 5.84 7.55 -11.27
C SER A 95 4.55 6.77 -11.45
N VAL A 96 3.68 6.86 -10.44
CA VAL A 96 2.35 6.26 -10.42
C VAL A 96 1.34 7.38 -10.21
N ILE A 97 0.34 7.42 -11.08
CA ILE A 97 -0.88 8.21 -10.93
C ILE A 97 -1.96 7.29 -10.39
N LEU A 98 -2.59 7.68 -9.28
CA LEU A 98 -3.66 6.95 -8.61
C LEU A 98 -4.85 7.90 -8.44
N ARG A 99 -6.05 7.45 -8.77
CA ARG A 99 -7.29 8.19 -8.56
C ARG A 99 -8.16 7.49 -7.53
N ALA A 100 -9.05 8.24 -6.88
CA ALA A 100 -9.85 7.72 -5.77
C ALA A 100 -10.74 6.53 -6.17
N ASN A 101 -11.20 6.47 -7.42
CA ASN A 101 -11.94 5.33 -7.95
C ASN A 101 -11.09 4.08 -8.26
N GLY A 102 -9.77 4.11 -8.05
CA GLY A 102 -8.82 3.03 -8.34
C GLY A 102 -8.18 3.10 -9.72
N ALA A 103 -8.64 4.01 -10.58
CA ALA A 103 -8.05 4.21 -11.89
C ALA A 103 -6.68 4.89 -11.78
N GLY A 104 -5.84 4.72 -12.80
CA GLY A 104 -4.48 5.21 -12.74
C GLY A 104 -3.55 4.50 -13.71
N TYR A 105 -2.28 4.87 -13.65
CA TYR A 105 -1.25 4.26 -14.45
C TYR A 105 0.14 4.48 -13.84
N SER A 106 1.10 3.69 -14.31
CA SER A 106 2.50 3.85 -13.96
C SER A 106 3.35 4.02 -15.20
N ARG A 107 4.43 4.79 -15.05
CA ARG A 107 5.44 5.00 -16.08
C ARG A 107 6.84 4.98 -15.47
N TRP A 108 7.80 4.55 -16.28
CA TRP A 108 9.22 4.68 -16.01
C TRP A 108 9.81 5.61 -17.06
N ASP A 109 10.33 6.75 -16.64
CA ASP A 109 10.75 7.85 -17.51
C ASP A 109 9.62 8.15 -18.53
N GLN A 110 9.86 8.00 -19.83
CA GLN A 110 8.83 8.23 -20.87
C GLN A 110 8.06 6.96 -21.28
N THR A 111 8.34 5.83 -20.64
CA THR A 111 7.73 4.53 -20.98
C THR A 111 6.56 4.23 -20.06
N GLY A 112 5.35 4.09 -20.63
CA GLY A 112 4.19 3.59 -19.89
C GLY A 112 4.37 2.12 -19.51
N ILE A 113 4.31 1.81 -18.23
CA ILE A 113 4.41 0.43 -17.70
C ILE A 113 3.03 -0.22 -17.69
N THR A 114 1.99 0.54 -17.33
CA THR A 114 0.61 0.11 -17.46
C THR A 114 -0.10 0.97 -18.50
N ARG A 115 -1.10 0.37 -19.16
CA ARG A 115 -1.92 1.07 -20.14
C ARG A 115 -2.66 2.23 -19.50
N TRP A 116 -2.76 3.33 -20.23
CA TRP A 116 -3.56 4.49 -19.88
C TRP A 116 -4.31 4.99 -21.12
N ARG A 117 -5.42 5.69 -20.89
CA ARG A 117 -6.14 6.44 -21.92
C ARG A 117 -6.64 7.75 -21.32
N ASP A 118 -6.59 8.81 -22.11
CA ASP A 118 -7.15 10.11 -21.76
C ASP A 118 -8.69 10.09 -21.86
N ASP A 119 -9.32 9.41 -20.91
CA ASP A 119 -10.77 9.27 -20.82
C ASP A 119 -11.16 9.30 -19.33
N ALA A 120 -11.04 10.49 -18.73
CA ALA A 120 -11.22 10.73 -17.30
C ALA A 120 -12.63 10.38 -16.79
N LEU A 121 -13.63 10.41 -17.68
CA LEU A 121 -15.00 10.07 -17.33
C LEU A 121 -15.21 8.55 -17.23
N ARG A 122 -14.51 7.77 -18.05
CA ARG A 122 -14.63 6.30 -18.00
C ARG A 122 -13.67 5.65 -17.04
N ASP A 123 -12.45 6.17 -16.96
CA ASP A 123 -11.44 5.72 -15.98
C ASP A 123 -11.27 4.20 -15.90
N ALA A 124 -11.31 3.55 -17.06
CA ALA A 124 -11.35 2.10 -17.18
C ALA A 124 -10.00 1.40 -16.98
N TYR A 125 -8.92 2.14 -16.74
CA TYR A 125 -7.57 1.60 -16.61
C TYR A 125 -6.98 1.97 -15.25
N GLY A 126 -6.41 0.96 -14.59
CA GLY A 126 -5.88 1.07 -13.24
C GLY A 126 -5.32 -0.25 -12.76
N SER A 127 -4.98 -0.30 -11.47
CA SER A 127 -4.61 -1.54 -10.79
C SER A 127 -5.76 -1.95 -9.89
N PHE A 128 -6.45 -3.01 -10.26
CA PHE A 128 -7.69 -3.42 -9.62
C PHE A 128 -7.53 -4.78 -8.95
N PHE A 129 -7.99 -4.88 -7.70
CA PHE A 129 -8.10 -6.15 -7.00
C PHE A 129 -9.56 -6.54 -6.96
N TYR A 130 -9.84 -7.75 -7.44
CA TYR A 130 -11.17 -8.35 -7.42
C TYR A 130 -11.31 -9.28 -6.22
N LEU A 131 -12.40 -9.13 -5.49
CA LEU A 131 -12.83 -9.97 -4.39
C LEU A 131 -14.17 -10.60 -4.74
N GLN A 132 -14.37 -11.86 -4.35
CA GLN A 132 -15.65 -12.53 -4.46
C GLN A 132 -15.96 -13.19 -3.12
N TRP A 133 -17.06 -12.79 -2.49
CA TRP A 133 -17.49 -13.40 -1.23
C TRP A 133 -18.16 -14.75 -1.49
N SER A 134 -18.09 -15.64 -0.51
CA SER A 134 -18.77 -16.93 -0.59
C SER A 134 -20.28 -16.73 -0.66
N GLY A 135 -20.93 -17.28 -1.69
CA GLY A 135 -22.36 -17.11 -1.95
C GLY A 135 -22.69 -16.03 -2.98
N GLU A 136 -21.74 -15.18 -3.37
CA GLU A 136 -21.93 -14.19 -4.44
C GLU A 136 -21.49 -14.75 -5.79
N THR A 137 -22.22 -14.42 -6.85
CA THR A 137 -21.99 -14.96 -8.19
C THR A 137 -21.02 -14.14 -9.03
N GLN A 138 -20.75 -12.89 -8.66
CA GLN A 138 -19.86 -12.00 -9.42
C GLN A 138 -18.78 -11.42 -8.49
N PRO A 139 -17.54 -11.24 -8.98
CA PRO A 139 -16.51 -10.54 -8.23
C PRO A 139 -16.72 -9.02 -8.28
N TYR A 140 -16.24 -8.35 -7.26
CA TYR A 140 -16.29 -6.89 -7.09
C TYR A 140 -14.88 -6.34 -6.85
N THR A 141 -14.69 -5.06 -7.04
CA THR A 141 -13.41 -4.40 -6.80
C THR A 141 -13.35 -3.70 -5.45
N ILE A 142 -12.15 -3.70 -4.84
CA ILE A 142 -11.88 -2.98 -3.58
C ILE A 142 -11.92 -1.45 -3.77
N THR A 143 -11.83 -1.00 -5.01
CA THR A 143 -12.03 0.38 -5.44
C THR A 143 -13.36 0.49 -6.19
N GLN A 144 -13.91 1.70 -6.30
CA GLN A 144 -15.21 1.91 -6.97
C GLN A 144 -15.21 1.42 -8.43
N HIS A 145 -14.11 1.55 -9.16
CA HIS A 145 -13.99 0.99 -10.52
C HIS A 145 -13.22 -0.34 -10.53
N PRO A 146 -13.47 -1.18 -11.56
CA PRO A 146 -14.57 -1.09 -12.52
C PRO A 146 -15.86 -1.81 -12.09
N ALA A 147 -15.83 -2.58 -11.00
CA ALA A 147 -16.95 -3.43 -10.57
C ALA A 147 -17.34 -3.13 -9.11
N PRO A 148 -18.03 -2.01 -8.84
CA PRO A 148 -18.38 -1.63 -7.48
C PRO A 148 -19.36 -2.61 -6.84
N HIS A 149 -19.20 -2.88 -5.55
CA HIS A 149 -20.16 -3.64 -4.75
C HIS A 149 -21.26 -2.69 -4.24
N PRO A 150 -22.56 -3.01 -4.42
CA PRO A 150 -23.67 -2.12 -4.03
C PRO A 150 -23.72 -1.75 -2.54
N GLY A 151 -23.21 -2.64 -1.67
CA GLY A 151 -23.15 -2.42 -0.23
C GLY A 151 -21.81 -1.89 0.30
N ALA A 152 -20.85 -1.55 -0.57
CA ALA A 152 -19.56 -1.04 -0.13
C ALA A 152 -19.58 0.48 0.06
N HIS A 153 -18.88 0.93 1.11
CA HIS A 153 -18.51 2.33 1.29
C HIS A 153 -17.05 2.49 0.89
N TYR A 154 -16.81 3.25 -0.18
CA TYR A 154 -15.50 3.49 -0.77
C TYR A 154 -14.88 4.81 -0.28
#